data_AF-A0A9D8G0F2-F1
#
_entry.id   AF-A0A9D8G0F2-F1
#
_cell.length_a   1.000
_cell.length_b   1.000
_cell.length_c   1.000
_cell.angle_alpha   90.00
_cell.angle_beta   90.00
_cell.angle_gamma   90.00
#
_symmetry.space_group_name_H-M   'P 1'
#
loop_
_entity.id
_entity.type
_entity.pdbx_description
1 polymer ?
#
loop_
_entity_poly.entity_id
_entity_poly.type
_entity_poly.pdbx_seq_one_letter_code
_entity_poly.pdbx_strand_id
1 'polypeptide(L)'
;QMVYYTGVDLPHRAVANNPYAQSLSYLSNFVGFGGTTPIPGPSPLSLSRFVRAAYRLQTYDGSDGIGYAFDTLDYVKSGTKWSIVYEVQNLRIHFRTLSNPQIRQIDLSFFDFSCDTPVKMLDIESNLSGDVSSEFIDYSDQTNCDLVTLMSTRWAQMYHREPDMEQIDAMCQYPEESTLCLGATTGPVPESAVFALLGVGVMGVGGFLLFRQRRQLKRLNS
;
A
#
# COMPACT_ATOMS: atom_id res chain seq x y z
N GLN A 1 20.09 -12.70 8.47
CA GLN A 1 19.29 -13.87 8.03
C GLN A 1 17.87 -13.42 7.76
N MET A 2 17.25 -13.80 6.64
CA MET A 2 15.83 -13.53 6.37
C MET A 2 14.96 -14.49 7.21
N VAL A 3 13.89 -13.97 7.81
CA VAL A 3 12.89 -14.76 8.55
C VAL A 3 11.52 -14.55 7.89
N TYR A 4 10.76 -15.62 7.69
CA TYR A 4 9.43 -15.59 7.10
C TYR A 4 8.48 -16.55 7.84
N TYR A 5 7.17 -16.29 7.75
CA TYR A 5 6.11 -17.06 8.42
C TYR A 5 5.01 -17.38 7.42
N THR A 6 4.56 -18.64 7.36
CA THR A 6 3.54 -19.12 6.41
C THR A 6 2.72 -20.25 7.00
N GLY A 7 1.48 -20.45 6.51
CA GLY A 7 0.65 -21.58 6.92
C GLY A 7 0.43 -21.61 8.43
N VAL A 8 0.81 -22.71 9.08
CA VAL A 8 0.68 -22.90 10.54
C VAL A 8 1.55 -21.94 11.35
N ASP A 9 2.64 -21.44 10.77
CA ASP A 9 3.54 -20.47 11.42
C ASP A 9 3.00 -19.03 11.35
N LEU A 10 1.88 -18.80 10.64
CA LEU A 10 1.13 -17.54 10.59
C LEU A 10 -0.28 -17.73 11.20
N PRO A 11 -0.39 -18.05 12.51
CA PRO A 11 -1.67 -18.39 13.14
C PRO A 11 -2.65 -17.20 13.18
N HIS A 12 -2.14 -15.96 13.13
CA HIS A 12 -2.94 -14.76 13.04
C HIS A 12 -2.54 -13.96 11.79
N ARG A 13 -3.49 -13.79 10.86
CA ARG A 13 -3.29 -13.12 9.56
C ARG A 13 -3.26 -11.59 9.66
N ALA A 14 -2.52 -11.07 10.62
CA ALA A 14 -2.28 -9.65 10.84
C ALA A 14 -0.77 -9.39 10.88
N VAL A 15 -0.35 -8.19 10.49
CA VAL A 15 1.03 -7.71 10.62
C VAL A 15 1.02 -6.24 11.04
N ALA A 16 2.05 -5.82 11.76
CA ALA A 16 2.28 -4.43 12.16
C ALA A 16 3.77 -4.09 11.98
N ASN A 17 4.29 -3.11 12.71
CA ASN A 17 5.67 -2.63 12.52
C ASN A 17 6.71 -3.37 13.38
N ASN A 18 6.29 -4.21 14.33
CA ASN A 18 7.19 -5.05 15.13
C ASN A 18 7.42 -6.42 14.45
N PRO A 19 8.56 -7.10 14.73
CA PRO A 19 8.76 -8.48 14.31
C PRO A 19 7.58 -9.37 14.70
N TYR A 20 7.22 -10.31 13.81
CA TYR A 20 6.03 -11.14 14.00
C TYR A 20 6.10 -11.99 15.27
N ALA A 21 7.25 -12.61 15.56
CA ALA A 21 7.45 -13.35 16.82
C ALA A 21 7.22 -12.50 18.08
N GLN A 22 7.70 -11.25 18.08
CA GLN A 22 7.45 -10.33 19.20
C GLN A 22 5.96 -10.00 19.31
N SER A 23 5.29 -9.83 18.18
CA SER A 23 3.86 -9.54 18.11
C SER A 23 3.02 -10.71 18.64
N LEU A 24 3.38 -11.96 18.31
CA LEU A 24 2.76 -13.17 18.86
C LEU A 24 2.97 -13.29 20.39
N SER A 25 4.20 -13.06 20.86
CA SER A 25 4.50 -13.10 22.29
C SER A 25 3.76 -12.01 23.08
N TYR A 26 3.52 -10.86 22.47
CA TYR A 26 2.69 -9.82 23.08
C TYR A 26 1.21 -10.21 23.10
N LEU A 27 0.71 -10.75 21.97
CA LEU A 27 -0.68 -11.18 21.78
C LEU A 27 -1.11 -12.24 22.80
N SER A 28 -0.24 -13.17 23.19
CA SER A 28 -0.58 -14.26 24.12
C SER A 28 -0.99 -13.81 25.51
N ASN A 29 -0.78 -12.54 25.87
CA ASN A 29 -1.18 -11.99 27.16
C ASN A 29 -2.66 -11.58 27.22
N PHE A 30 -3.35 -11.56 26.08
CA PHE A 30 -4.69 -10.97 25.95
C PHE A 30 -5.82 -12.02 25.95
N VAL A 31 -6.99 -11.61 26.45
CA VAL A 31 -8.22 -12.42 26.43
C VAL A 31 -8.56 -12.80 25.00
N GLY A 32 -8.92 -14.07 24.78
CA GLY A 32 -9.15 -14.65 23.45
C GLY A 32 -7.89 -15.22 22.78
N PHE A 33 -6.70 -14.98 23.36
CA PHE A 33 -5.40 -15.40 22.83
C PHE A 33 -4.53 -16.15 23.85
N GLY A 34 -5.11 -16.60 24.96
CA GLY A 34 -4.43 -17.41 25.99
C GLY A 34 -4.09 -16.67 27.29
N GLY A 35 -4.28 -15.36 27.33
CA GLY A 35 -4.04 -14.56 28.53
C GLY A 35 -5.31 -13.95 29.12
N THR A 36 -5.13 -13.07 30.10
CA THR A 36 -6.20 -12.47 30.90
C THR A 36 -6.28 -10.94 30.77
N THR A 37 -5.35 -10.32 30.04
CA THR A 37 -5.35 -8.88 29.82
C THR A 37 -6.46 -8.50 28.84
N PRO A 38 -7.32 -7.50 29.13
CA PRO A 38 -8.32 -7.04 28.17
C PRO A 38 -7.69 -6.50 26.88
N ILE A 39 -8.39 -6.63 25.75
CA ILE A 39 -7.95 -6.06 24.46
C ILE A 39 -7.64 -4.56 24.63
N PRO A 40 -6.48 -4.08 24.15
CA PRO A 40 -6.05 -2.71 24.43
C PRO A 40 -6.93 -1.69 23.71
N GLY A 41 -7.13 -0.55 24.35
CA GLY A 41 -7.78 0.64 23.77
C GLY A 41 -6.99 1.24 22.59
N PRO A 42 -7.51 2.32 21.96
CA PRO A 42 -6.85 2.97 20.84
C PRO A 42 -5.42 3.40 21.22
N SER A 43 -4.44 3.10 20.38
CA SER A 43 -3.03 3.33 20.70
C SER A 43 -2.19 3.45 19.42
N PRO A 44 -1.20 4.38 19.39
CA PRO A 44 -0.24 4.48 18.30
C PRO A 44 0.89 3.43 18.41
N LEU A 45 0.85 2.54 19.40
CA LEU A 45 1.84 1.48 19.54
C LEU A 45 1.56 0.35 18.56
N SER A 46 2.60 -0.08 17.86
CA SER A 46 2.52 -1.13 16.83
C SER A 46 2.02 -2.46 17.40
N LEU A 47 2.52 -2.89 18.56
CA LEU A 47 2.04 -4.09 19.24
C LEU A 47 0.55 -4.02 19.61
N SER A 48 0.06 -2.87 20.09
CA SER A 48 -1.37 -2.68 20.37
C SER A 48 -2.23 -2.74 19.12
N ARG A 49 -1.77 -2.15 18.00
CA ARG A 49 -2.45 -2.27 16.69
C ARG A 49 -2.52 -3.72 16.23
N PHE A 50 -1.45 -4.49 16.41
CA PHE A 50 -1.43 -5.92 16.08
C PHE A 50 -2.49 -6.70 16.86
N VAL A 51 -2.57 -6.53 18.18
CA VAL A 51 -3.57 -7.21 19.01
C VAL A 51 -4.98 -6.85 18.59
N ARG A 52 -5.24 -5.56 18.36
CA ARG A 52 -6.53 -5.04 17.91
C ARG A 52 -6.92 -5.60 16.53
N ALA A 53 -5.98 -5.69 15.59
CA ALA A 53 -6.21 -6.29 14.28
C ALA A 53 -6.48 -7.80 14.38
N ALA A 54 -5.69 -8.53 15.16
CA ALA A 54 -5.89 -9.97 15.39
C ALA A 54 -7.26 -10.25 16.04
N TYR A 55 -7.67 -9.42 16.99
CA TYR A 55 -9.00 -9.49 17.62
C TYR A 55 -10.14 -9.26 16.61
N ARG A 56 -10.01 -8.26 15.74
CA ARG A 56 -10.98 -8.03 14.65
C ARG A 56 -11.07 -9.25 13.73
N LEU A 57 -9.94 -9.81 13.31
CA LEU A 57 -9.94 -11.01 12.47
C LEU A 57 -10.61 -12.23 13.15
N GLN A 58 -10.44 -12.41 14.46
CA GLN A 58 -11.08 -13.49 15.21
C GLN A 58 -12.60 -13.30 15.37
N THR A 59 -13.08 -12.05 15.34
CA THR A 59 -14.48 -11.70 15.59
C THR A 59 -15.25 -11.36 14.31
N TYR A 60 -14.62 -11.51 13.14
CA TYR A 60 -15.29 -11.36 11.86
C TYR A 60 -16.29 -12.50 11.64
N ASP A 61 -17.53 -12.14 11.34
CA ASP A 61 -18.67 -13.04 11.21
C ASP A 61 -18.98 -13.44 9.75
N GLY A 62 -18.18 -12.96 8.78
CA GLY A 62 -18.45 -13.18 7.37
C GLY A 62 -19.43 -12.21 6.73
N SER A 63 -19.79 -11.11 7.43
CA SER A 63 -20.56 -9.98 6.88
C SER A 63 -19.80 -9.22 5.77
N ASP A 64 -20.29 -8.05 5.34
CA ASP A 64 -19.63 -7.19 4.34
C ASP A 64 -18.12 -7.08 4.57
N GLY A 65 -17.34 -7.82 3.77
CA GLY A 65 -15.90 -7.91 3.93
C GLY A 65 -15.16 -6.61 3.64
N ILE A 66 -15.69 -5.79 2.71
CA ILE A 66 -15.07 -4.51 2.34
C ILE A 66 -15.32 -3.50 3.46
N GLY A 67 -16.57 -3.35 3.90
CA GLY A 67 -16.93 -2.50 5.03
C GLY A 67 -16.19 -2.89 6.31
N TYR A 68 -16.17 -4.19 6.64
CA TYR A 68 -15.49 -4.69 7.83
C TYR A 68 -13.98 -4.45 7.79
N ALA A 69 -13.35 -4.55 6.61
CA ALA A 69 -11.93 -4.25 6.44
C ALA A 69 -11.63 -2.77 6.69
N PHE A 70 -12.41 -1.84 6.12
CA PHE A 70 -12.24 -0.41 6.39
C PHE A 70 -12.50 -0.04 7.86
N ASP A 71 -13.52 -0.63 8.48
CA ASP A 71 -13.79 -0.45 9.91
C ASP A 71 -12.62 -0.97 10.76
N THR A 72 -12.01 -2.08 10.37
CA THR A 72 -10.82 -2.63 11.04
C THR A 72 -9.63 -1.70 10.88
N LEU A 73 -9.40 -1.15 9.68
CA LEU A 73 -8.36 -0.16 9.44
C LEU A 73 -8.58 1.12 10.24
N ASP A 74 -9.84 1.59 10.38
CA ASP A 74 -10.20 2.68 11.28
C ASP A 74 -9.96 2.34 12.75
N TYR A 75 -10.26 1.11 13.15
CA TYR A 75 -10.07 0.64 14.51
C TYR A 75 -8.58 0.59 14.91
N VAL A 76 -7.66 0.43 13.96
CA VAL A 76 -6.21 0.36 14.22
C VAL A 76 -5.42 1.57 13.71
N LYS A 77 -6.07 2.62 13.20
CA LYS A 77 -5.37 3.76 12.59
C LYS A 77 -4.44 4.50 13.56
N SER A 78 -3.34 5.03 13.02
CA SER A 78 -2.33 5.80 13.77
C SER A 78 -1.65 6.80 12.85
N GLY A 79 -2.12 8.05 12.83
CA GLY A 79 -1.62 9.06 11.88
C GLY A 79 -1.83 8.68 10.41
N THR A 80 -2.74 7.74 10.14
CA THR A 80 -2.98 7.12 8.83
C THR A 80 -3.40 8.17 7.79
N LYS A 81 -2.70 8.19 6.65
CA LYS A 81 -2.98 9.11 5.53
C LYS A 81 -3.87 8.51 4.46
N TRP A 82 -3.83 7.19 4.29
CA TRP A 82 -4.68 6.45 3.37
C TRP A 82 -4.94 5.05 3.91
N SER A 83 -6.05 4.46 3.48
CA SER A 83 -6.44 3.09 3.76
C SER A 83 -6.80 2.41 2.45
N ILE A 84 -6.33 1.17 2.27
CA ILE A 84 -6.50 0.41 1.04
C ILE A 84 -6.99 -0.99 1.40
N VAL A 85 -8.01 -1.47 0.69
CA VAL A 85 -8.57 -2.81 0.79
C VAL A 85 -8.51 -3.47 -0.58
N TYR A 86 -7.88 -4.64 -0.66
CA TYR A 86 -7.77 -5.42 -1.88
C TYR A 86 -8.86 -6.49 -1.92
N GLU A 87 -9.76 -6.39 -2.88
CA GLU A 87 -10.79 -7.38 -3.15
C GLU A 87 -10.26 -8.36 -4.21
N VAL A 88 -9.53 -9.37 -3.73
CA VAL A 88 -8.73 -10.27 -4.59
C VAL A 88 -9.60 -11.05 -5.57
N GLN A 89 -10.79 -11.49 -5.17
CA GLN A 89 -11.67 -12.32 -6.01
C GLN A 89 -12.16 -11.59 -7.25
N ASN A 90 -12.41 -10.29 -7.14
CA ASN A 90 -12.94 -9.46 -8.22
C ASN A 90 -11.88 -8.52 -8.82
N LEU A 91 -10.62 -8.67 -8.41
CA LEU A 91 -9.50 -7.84 -8.86
C LEU A 91 -9.79 -6.33 -8.72
N ARG A 92 -10.34 -5.93 -7.58
CA ARG A 92 -10.63 -4.51 -7.28
C ARG A 92 -9.79 -4.01 -6.13
N ILE A 93 -9.42 -2.74 -6.22
CA ILE A 93 -8.72 -2.01 -5.16
C ILE A 93 -9.64 -0.92 -4.67
N HIS A 94 -9.97 -0.96 -3.38
CA HIS A 94 -10.74 0.07 -2.70
C HIS A 94 -9.81 0.93 -1.88
N PHE A 95 -9.94 2.25 -1.95
CA PHE A 95 -9.09 3.15 -1.18
C PHE A 95 -9.83 4.41 -0.74
N ARG A 96 -9.32 5.02 0.32
CA ARG A 96 -9.68 6.38 0.74
C ARG A 96 -8.46 7.06 1.35
N THR A 97 -8.45 8.38 1.31
CA THR A 97 -7.39 9.20 1.89
C THR A 97 -7.94 9.99 3.07
N LEU A 98 -7.05 10.57 3.87
CA LEU A 98 -7.44 11.46 4.95
C LEU A 98 -8.16 12.70 4.42
N SER A 99 -7.75 13.20 3.25
CA SER A 99 -8.34 14.40 2.63
C SER A 99 -9.66 14.09 1.89
N ASN A 100 -9.80 12.89 1.32
CA ASN A 100 -11.01 12.42 0.67
C ASN A 100 -11.47 11.07 1.28
N PRO A 101 -12.42 11.11 2.23
CA PRO A 101 -12.88 9.94 2.97
C PRO A 101 -13.85 9.05 2.18
N GLN A 102 -14.30 9.47 0.99
CA GLN A 102 -15.12 8.63 0.12
C GLN A 102 -14.30 7.43 -0.34
N ILE A 103 -14.91 6.24 -0.28
CA ILE A 103 -14.29 5.03 -0.83
C ILE A 103 -14.33 5.15 -2.36
N ARG A 104 -13.15 5.10 -2.96
CA ARG A 104 -12.93 5.03 -4.40
C ARG A 104 -12.49 3.62 -4.76
N GLN A 105 -12.92 3.15 -5.91
CA GLN A 105 -12.63 1.81 -6.41
C GLN A 105 -11.85 1.89 -7.71
N ILE A 106 -10.90 0.99 -7.88
CA ILE A 106 -10.18 0.74 -9.13
C ILE A 106 -10.48 -0.71 -9.53
N ASP A 107 -11.07 -0.91 -10.70
CA ASP A 107 -11.26 -2.23 -11.31
C ASP A 107 -10.04 -2.55 -12.17
N LEU A 108 -9.26 -3.55 -11.77
CA LEU A 108 -8.06 -3.91 -12.52
C LEU A 108 -8.37 -4.49 -13.89
N SER A 109 -9.57 -5.05 -14.11
CA SER A 109 -9.96 -5.55 -15.43
C SER A 109 -10.17 -4.45 -16.47
N PHE A 110 -10.25 -3.19 -16.04
CA PHE A 110 -10.35 -2.03 -16.92
C PHE A 110 -9.04 -1.74 -17.68
N PHE A 111 -7.90 -2.20 -17.15
CA PHE A 111 -6.59 -1.86 -17.71
C PHE A 111 -6.02 -2.98 -18.57
N ASP A 112 -5.40 -2.62 -19.69
CA ASP A 112 -4.50 -3.51 -20.41
C ASP A 112 -3.08 -3.38 -19.85
N PHE A 113 -2.58 -4.48 -19.30
CA PHE A 113 -1.25 -4.59 -18.71
C PHE A 113 -0.17 -5.13 -19.67
N SER A 114 -0.47 -5.20 -20.97
CA SER A 114 0.51 -5.54 -22.00
C SER A 114 1.66 -4.52 -22.02
N CYS A 115 2.78 -4.89 -22.64
CA CYS A 115 3.91 -3.97 -22.80
C CYS A 115 3.66 -2.87 -23.85
N ASP A 116 2.55 -2.96 -24.57
CA ASP A 116 2.20 -2.05 -25.66
C ASP A 116 1.36 -0.86 -25.18
N THR A 117 0.99 -0.83 -23.90
CA THR A 117 0.23 0.25 -23.29
C THR A 117 1.07 1.13 -22.36
N PRO A 118 0.76 2.44 -22.30
CA PRO A 118 1.45 3.35 -21.40
C PRO A 118 1.18 3.00 -19.94
N VAL A 119 2.13 3.34 -19.07
CA VAL A 119 1.91 3.31 -17.63
C VAL A 119 0.77 4.27 -17.28
N LYS A 120 -0.11 3.87 -16.38
CA LYS A 120 -1.26 4.67 -15.93
C LYS A 120 -1.00 5.27 -14.55
N MET A 121 -1.46 6.50 -14.35
CA MET A 121 -1.36 7.24 -13.09
C MET A 121 -2.68 7.90 -12.68
N LEU A 122 -2.91 8.01 -11.37
CA LEU A 122 -4.04 8.73 -10.78
C LEU A 122 -3.55 9.51 -9.55
N ASP A 123 -3.94 10.79 -9.45
CA ASP A 123 -3.77 11.58 -8.22
C ASP A 123 -4.68 11.02 -7.12
N ILE A 124 -4.05 10.47 -6.07
CA ILE A 124 -4.77 9.83 -4.96
C ILE A 124 -5.59 10.83 -4.13
N GLU A 125 -5.26 12.12 -4.18
CA GLU A 125 -5.96 13.17 -3.43
C GLU A 125 -7.06 13.86 -4.25
N SER A 126 -7.26 13.43 -5.51
CA SER A 126 -8.34 13.92 -6.36
C SER A 126 -9.71 13.78 -5.68
N ASN A 127 -10.56 14.80 -5.85
CA ASN A 127 -11.92 14.84 -5.30
C ASN A 127 -12.89 14.01 -6.16
N LEU A 128 -12.57 12.73 -6.34
CA LEU A 128 -13.36 11.73 -7.04
C LEU A 128 -14.10 10.83 -6.06
N SER A 129 -15.06 10.04 -6.56
CA SER A 129 -15.86 9.10 -5.77
C SER A 129 -16.34 7.95 -6.64
N GLY A 130 -16.58 6.78 -6.05
CA GLY A 130 -17.06 5.60 -6.79
C GLY A 130 -15.93 4.92 -7.58
N ASP A 131 -16.28 4.35 -8.72
CA ASP A 131 -15.29 3.76 -9.65
C ASP A 131 -14.51 4.89 -10.34
N VAL A 132 -13.18 4.88 -10.18
CA VAL A 132 -12.26 5.88 -10.74
C VAL A 132 -11.35 5.29 -11.81
N SER A 133 -11.65 4.09 -12.32
CA SER A 133 -10.78 3.40 -13.28
C SER A 133 -10.59 4.18 -14.58
N SER A 134 -11.63 4.89 -15.05
CA SER A 134 -11.58 5.76 -16.23
C SER A 134 -10.81 7.06 -16.04
N GLU A 135 -10.51 7.43 -14.79
CA GLU A 135 -9.89 8.72 -14.45
C GLU A 135 -8.36 8.65 -14.47
N PHE A 136 -7.80 7.46 -14.74
CA PHE A 136 -6.37 7.29 -14.91
C PHE A 136 -5.89 7.92 -16.21
N ILE A 137 -4.82 8.69 -16.12
CA ILE A 137 -4.13 9.29 -17.26
C ILE A 137 -2.84 8.54 -17.55
N ASP A 138 -2.28 8.77 -18.73
CA ASP A 138 -0.95 8.27 -19.06
C ASP A 138 0.09 8.95 -18.17
N TYR A 139 1.04 8.16 -17.69
CA TYR A 139 2.18 8.65 -16.95
C TYR A 139 2.98 9.64 -17.80
N SER A 140 3.38 10.77 -17.18
CA SER A 140 4.37 11.67 -17.76
C SER A 140 5.38 12.10 -16.70
N ASP A 141 6.65 12.18 -17.11
CA ASP A 141 7.73 12.66 -16.24
C ASP A 141 7.48 14.08 -15.75
N GLN A 142 6.87 14.92 -16.60
CA GLN A 142 6.51 16.27 -16.20
C GLN A 142 5.53 16.26 -15.03
N THR A 143 4.45 15.46 -15.11
CA THR A 143 3.47 15.37 -14.02
C THR A 143 4.07 14.78 -12.74
N ASN A 144 4.97 13.80 -12.87
CA ASN A 144 5.71 13.27 -11.72
C ASN A 144 6.61 14.34 -11.10
N CYS A 145 7.37 15.06 -11.93
CA CYS A 145 8.30 16.08 -11.47
C CYS A 145 7.59 17.28 -10.85
N ASP A 146 6.45 17.69 -11.39
CA ASP A 146 5.59 18.72 -10.80
C ASP A 146 5.16 18.33 -9.39
N LEU A 147 4.74 17.07 -9.17
CA LEU A 147 4.36 16.58 -7.85
C LEU A 147 5.55 16.51 -6.90
N VAL A 148 6.67 15.90 -7.33
CA VAL A 148 7.89 15.77 -6.52
C VAL A 148 8.40 17.14 -6.08
N THR A 149 8.43 18.10 -7.01
CA THR A 149 8.86 19.48 -6.75
C THR A 149 7.92 20.17 -5.77
N LEU A 150 6.60 20.08 -6.01
CA LEU A 150 5.59 20.66 -5.13
C LEU A 150 5.72 20.11 -3.71
N MET A 151 5.87 18.79 -3.58
CA MET A 151 5.91 18.17 -2.26
C MET A 151 7.20 18.42 -1.51
N SER A 152 8.33 18.37 -2.20
CA SER A 152 9.64 18.67 -1.61
C SER A 152 9.74 20.13 -1.18
N THR A 153 9.19 21.06 -1.96
CA THR A 153 9.13 22.49 -1.61
C THR A 153 8.27 22.73 -0.37
N ARG A 154 7.07 22.14 -0.31
CA ARG A 154 6.19 22.25 0.88
C ARG A 154 6.84 21.70 2.13
N TRP A 155 7.56 20.57 2.00
CA TRP A 155 8.27 19.96 3.10
C TRP A 155 9.43 20.85 3.57
N ALA A 156 10.26 21.34 2.64
CA ALA A 156 11.36 22.25 2.95
C ALA A 156 10.86 23.51 3.70
N GLN A 157 9.76 24.11 3.24
CA GLN A 157 9.10 25.23 3.90
C GLN A 157 8.63 24.89 5.33
N MET A 158 7.95 23.75 5.51
CA MET A 158 7.47 23.31 6.83
C MET A 158 8.60 23.17 7.86
N TYR A 159 9.79 22.78 7.42
CA TYR A 159 10.96 22.59 8.28
C TYR A 159 11.96 23.75 8.25
N HIS A 160 11.62 24.87 7.59
CA HIS A 160 12.51 26.03 7.42
C HIS A 160 13.88 25.65 6.84
N ARG A 161 13.86 24.81 5.79
CA ARG A 161 15.03 24.36 5.04
C ARG A 161 14.91 24.78 3.57
N GLU A 162 16.05 24.80 2.89
CA GLU A 162 16.07 24.90 1.43
C GLU A 162 15.76 23.53 0.79
N PRO A 163 15.04 23.50 -0.35
CA PRO A 163 14.82 22.27 -1.09
C PRO A 163 16.13 21.75 -1.70
N ASP A 164 16.37 20.45 -1.57
CA ASP A 164 17.49 19.77 -2.22
C ASP A 164 17.12 19.52 -3.69
N MET A 165 17.58 20.40 -4.57
CA MET A 165 17.25 20.34 -5.99
C MET A 165 17.88 19.12 -6.68
N GLU A 166 19.04 18.65 -6.22
CA GLU A 166 19.67 17.44 -6.78
C GLU A 166 18.82 16.20 -6.45
N GLN A 167 18.31 16.12 -5.22
CA GLN A 167 17.40 15.05 -4.83
C GLN A 167 16.06 15.13 -5.58
N ILE A 168 15.52 16.34 -5.76
CA ILE A 168 14.26 16.55 -6.52
C ILE A 168 14.43 16.08 -7.96
N ASP A 169 15.50 16.50 -8.65
CA ASP A 169 15.76 16.12 -10.03
C ASP A 169 15.94 14.60 -10.18
N ALA A 170 16.65 13.96 -9.24
CA ALA A 170 16.79 12.51 -9.22
C ALA A 170 15.46 11.78 -9.02
N MET A 171 14.56 12.33 -8.19
CA MET A 171 13.23 11.75 -7.94
C MET A 171 12.25 12.00 -9.10
N CYS A 172 12.40 13.10 -9.84
CA CYS A 172 11.60 13.41 -11.02
C CYS A 172 11.72 12.33 -12.11
N GLN A 173 12.90 11.70 -12.24
CA GLN A 173 13.19 10.65 -13.22
C GLN A 173 12.66 9.27 -12.80
N TYR A 174 12.19 9.10 -11.55
CA TYR A 174 11.58 7.86 -11.11
C TYR A 174 10.08 7.84 -11.47
N PRO A 175 9.55 6.81 -12.16
CA PRO A 175 10.02 5.44 -12.12
C PRO A 175 10.63 4.93 -13.42
N GLU A 176 11.06 5.78 -14.37
CA GLU A 176 11.59 5.38 -15.71
C GLU A 176 12.52 4.15 -15.67
N GLU A 177 13.46 4.12 -14.72
CA GLU A 177 14.41 2.99 -14.55
C GLU A 177 13.76 1.69 -14.04
N SER A 178 12.60 1.79 -13.40
CA SER A 178 11.81 0.68 -12.85
C SER A 178 10.56 0.32 -13.67
N THR A 179 10.25 1.12 -14.70
CA THR A 179 9.14 0.95 -15.66
C THR A 179 9.64 0.50 -17.04
N LEU A 180 10.79 -0.16 -17.12
CA LEU A 180 11.22 -0.83 -18.36
C LEU A 180 10.45 -2.14 -18.56
N CYS A 181 9.79 -2.29 -19.71
CA CYS A 181 9.20 -3.57 -20.09
C CYS A 181 10.33 -4.44 -20.60
N LEU A 182 10.84 -5.33 -19.74
CA LEU A 182 11.80 -6.33 -20.18
C LEU A 182 11.05 -7.29 -21.09
N GLY A 183 11.26 -7.15 -22.40
CA GLY A 183 10.66 -8.02 -23.41
C GLY A 183 10.81 -9.49 -23.03
N ALA A 184 9.86 -10.32 -23.45
CA ALA A 184 9.81 -11.74 -23.12
C ALA A 184 11.17 -12.41 -23.38
N THR A 185 11.92 -12.71 -22.32
CA THR A 185 12.96 -13.73 -22.42
C THR A 185 12.24 -15.05 -22.70
N THR A 186 12.72 -15.80 -23.68
CA THR A 186 12.15 -17.06 -24.20
C THR A 186 12.31 -18.22 -23.21
N GLY A 187 11.95 -18.01 -21.95
CA GLY A 187 11.96 -19.01 -20.89
C GLY A 187 10.58 -19.12 -20.22
N PRO A 188 10.30 -20.25 -19.54
CA PRO A 188 9.02 -20.44 -18.86
C PRO A 188 8.76 -19.32 -17.85
N VAL A 189 7.62 -18.66 -18.01
CA VAL A 189 7.14 -17.62 -17.11
C VAL A 189 6.71 -18.29 -15.80
N PRO A 190 7.28 -17.94 -14.63
CA PRO A 190 6.74 -18.42 -13.37
C PRO A 190 5.34 -17.82 -13.14
N GLU A 191 4.39 -18.62 -12.65
CA GLU A 191 2.97 -18.28 -12.44
C GLU A 191 2.68 -17.09 -11.50
N SER A 192 3.69 -16.45 -10.92
CA SER A 192 3.50 -15.28 -10.05
C SER A 192 3.69 -13.97 -10.83
N ALA A 193 2.60 -13.40 -11.34
CA ALA A 193 2.60 -11.98 -11.71
C ALA A 193 2.66 -11.14 -10.42
N VAL A 194 3.74 -10.37 -10.26
CA VAL A 194 3.85 -9.40 -9.16
C VAL A 194 3.28 -8.08 -9.68
N PHE A 195 2.14 -7.67 -9.12
CA PHE A 195 1.61 -6.32 -9.30
C PHE A 195 2.33 -5.39 -8.34
N ALA A 196 2.95 -4.33 -8.87
CA ALA A 196 3.56 -3.30 -8.05
C ALA A 196 2.66 -2.06 -8.09
N LEU A 197 1.94 -1.81 -6.99
CA LEU A 197 1.43 -0.47 -6.70
C LEU A 197 2.61 0.33 -6.16
N LEU A 198 3.21 1.19 -7.00
CA LEU A 198 4.23 2.11 -6.55
C LEU A 198 3.53 3.40 -6.15
N GLY A 199 3.51 3.68 -4.85
CA GLY A 199 3.19 5.00 -4.33
C GLY A 199 4.47 5.83 -4.26
N VAL A 200 4.64 6.81 -5.14
CA VAL A 200 5.66 7.84 -4.95
C VAL A 200 5.11 8.82 -3.93
N GLY A 201 5.39 8.57 -2.65
CA GLY A 201 5.00 9.44 -1.55
C GLY A 201 6.23 10.08 -0.92
N VAL A 202 6.42 11.38 -1.15
CA VAL A 202 7.36 12.17 -0.33
C VAL A 202 6.71 12.35 1.04
N MET A 203 7.14 11.57 2.03
CA MET A 203 6.85 11.72 3.46
C MET A 203 5.45 12.31 3.82
N GLY A 204 4.39 11.62 3.37
CA GLY A 204 3.07 11.72 3.99
C GLY A 204 2.12 12.82 3.48
N VAL A 205 2.40 13.44 2.34
CA VAL A 205 1.46 14.37 1.69
C VAL A 205 1.55 14.18 0.17
N GLY A 206 0.49 13.68 -0.46
CA GLY A 206 0.41 13.46 -1.92
C GLY A 206 1.15 12.23 -2.43
N GLY A 207 0.58 11.58 -3.44
CA GLY A 207 1.20 10.46 -4.15
C GLY A 207 0.34 9.98 -5.31
N PHE A 208 0.99 9.37 -6.31
CA PHE A 208 0.29 8.71 -7.40
C PHE A 208 0.13 7.22 -7.12
N LEU A 209 -0.97 6.63 -7.60
CA LEU A 209 -1.08 5.19 -7.79
C LEU A 209 -0.61 4.85 -9.20
N LEU A 210 0.43 4.02 -9.30
CA LEU A 210 0.95 3.51 -10.57
C LEU A 210 0.60 2.04 -10.76
N PHE A 211 0.17 1.69 -11.98
CA PHE A 211 -0.17 0.32 -12.36
C PHE A 211 0.74 -0.21 -13.47
N ARG A 212 1.38 -1.35 -13.21
CA ARG A 212 2.06 -2.15 -14.25
C ARG A 212 2.29 -3.60 -13.84
N GLN A 213 2.44 -4.49 -14.82
CA GLN A 213 2.93 -5.85 -14.62
C GLN A 213 4.46 -5.85 -14.36
N ARG A 214 4.91 -6.42 -13.24
CA ARG A 214 6.33 -6.73 -13.01
C ARG A 214 6.56 -8.20 -13.36
N ARG A 215 7.05 -8.48 -14.58
CA ARG A 215 7.63 -9.80 -14.91
C ARG A 215 9.13 -9.76 -14.61
N GLN A 216 9.59 -10.70 -13.79
CA GLN A 216 10.98 -10.98 -13.39
C GLN A 216 11.52 -10.21 -12.17
N LEU A 217 11.57 -10.89 -11.01
CA LEU A 217 12.65 -10.70 -10.03
C LEU A 217 13.77 -11.67 -10.43
N LYS A 218 14.83 -11.19 -11.09
CA LYS A 218 16.10 -11.92 -11.05
C LYS A 218 16.56 -11.92 -9.59
N ARG A 219 16.66 -13.10 -8.97
CA ARG A 219 17.48 -13.28 -7.77
C ARG A 219 18.88 -12.81 -8.14
N LEU A 220 19.28 -11.64 -7.65
CA LEU A 220 20.69 -11.29 -7.57
C LEU A 220 21.28 -12.20 -6.49
N ASN A 221 21.89 -13.30 -6.93
CA ASN A 221 22.86 -14.01 -6.12
C ASN A 221 24.13 -13.15 -6.10
N SER A 222 24.50 -12.67 -4.91
CA SER A 222 25.88 -12.46 -4.49
C SER A 222 25.96 -12.74 -3.00
#